data_AF-A0A1G7Q5E3-F1
#
_entry.id   AF-A0A1G7Q5E3-F1
#
_cell.length_a   1.000
_cell.length_b   1.000
_cell.length_c   1.000
_cell.angle_alpha   90.00
_cell.angle_beta   90.00
_cell.angle_gamma   90.00
#
_symmetry.space_group_name_H-M   'P 1'
#
loop_
_entity.id
_entity.type
_entity.pdbx_description
1 polymer ?
#
loop_
_entity_poly.entity_id
_entity_poly.type
_entity_poly.pdbx_seq_one_letter_code
_entity_poly.pdbx_strand_id
1 'polypeptide(L)'
;MNELTTHHADHGLAALRFQTAARDLEHIVRSIAARYIVQQVPLTWRLLHAIEAEALTDLGFASRHDALMLGLFQRPSALPYPETDDPVDFGASNALPAVFAFAVSVYEEAHRNAARAVPAQDTVRRSRAWGG
;
A
#
# COMPACT_ATOMS: atom_id res chain seq x y z
N MET A 1 -33.41 18.91 -25.62
CA MET A 1 -31.99 18.75 -25.95
C MET A 1 -31.16 18.94 -24.69
N ASN A 2 -31.25 18.01 -23.71
CA ASN A 2 -30.62 18.15 -22.38
C ASN A 2 -29.97 16.85 -21.86
N GLU A 3 -29.81 15.84 -22.71
CA GLU A 3 -29.41 14.48 -22.28
C GLU A 3 -27.88 14.32 -22.25
N LEU A 4 -27.15 15.15 -23.02
CA LEU A 4 -25.69 15.07 -23.16
C LEU A 4 -24.91 15.73 -22.02
N THR A 5 -25.49 16.73 -21.33
CA THR A 5 -24.81 17.46 -20.24
C THR A 5 -24.91 16.74 -18.89
N THR A 6 -26.03 16.04 -18.65
CA THR A 6 -26.26 15.30 -17.40
C THR A 6 -25.29 14.13 -17.23
N HIS A 7 -25.00 13.39 -18.31
CA HIS A 7 -24.05 12.28 -18.27
C HIS A 7 -22.62 12.73 -17.94
N HIS A 8 -22.16 13.87 -18.48
CA HIS A 8 -20.79 14.36 -18.21
C HIS A 8 -20.63 14.84 -16.76
N ALA A 9 -21.66 15.48 -16.20
CA ALA A 9 -21.67 15.90 -14.81
C ALA A 9 -21.67 14.70 -13.85
N ASP A 10 -22.41 13.63 -14.16
CA ASP A 10 -22.45 12.40 -13.37
C ASP A 10 -21.10 11.66 -13.41
N HIS A 11 -20.47 11.56 -14.59
CA HIS A 11 -19.13 10.98 -14.75
C HIS A 11 -18.05 11.77 -13.98
N GLY A 12 -18.10 13.10 -13.99
CA GLY A 12 -17.18 13.92 -13.22
C GLY A 12 -17.33 13.74 -11.70
N LEU A 13 -18.56 13.58 -11.23
CA LEU A 13 -18.87 13.38 -9.81
C LEU A 13 -18.49 11.96 -9.35
N ALA A 14 -18.67 10.94 -10.19
CA ALA A 14 -18.16 9.59 -9.97
C ALA A 14 -16.61 9.54 -9.94
N ALA A 15 -15.94 10.26 -10.85
CA ALA A 15 -14.48 10.33 -10.86
C ALA A 15 -13.90 11.00 -9.60
N LEU A 16 -14.53 12.07 -9.12
CA LEU A 16 -14.13 12.73 -7.87
C LEU A 16 -14.32 11.81 -6.66
N ARG A 17 -15.45 11.09 -6.58
CA ARG A 17 -15.70 10.10 -5.52
C ARG A 17 -14.67 8.97 -5.54
N PHE A 18 -14.33 8.47 -6.72
CA PHE A 18 -13.28 7.46 -6.89
C PHE A 18 -11.92 7.96 -6.39
N GLN A 19 -11.53 9.19 -6.75
CA GLN A 19 -10.26 9.78 -6.28
C GLN A 19 -10.22 9.96 -4.77
N THR A 20 -11.33 10.39 -4.16
CA THR A 20 -11.44 10.50 -2.70
C THR A 20 -11.28 9.15 -2.04
N ALA A 21 -11.96 8.12 -2.55
CA ALA A 21 -11.86 6.76 -2.03
C ALA A 21 -10.47 6.14 -2.21
N ALA A 22 -9.79 6.42 -3.33
CA ALA A 22 -8.42 5.97 -3.57
C ALA A 22 -7.44 6.59 -2.56
N ARG A 23 -7.60 7.88 -2.24
CA ARG A 23 -6.78 8.56 -1.21
C ARG A 23 -7.06 8.02 0.19
N ASP A 24 -8.33 7.77 0.51
CA ASP A 24 -8.73 7.20 1.80
C ASP A 24 -8.13 5.79 1.97
N LEU A 25 -8.22 4.97 0.92
CA LEU A 25 -7.60 3.66 0.86
C LEU A 25 -6.07 3.72 1.02
N GLU A 26 -5.39 4.64 0.34
CA GLU A 26 -3.94 4.83 0.52
C GLU A 26 -3.59 5.14 1.98
N HIS A 27 -4.37 6.02 2.63
CA HIS A 27 -4.14 6.41 4.02
C HIS A 27 -4.36 5.24 4.98
N ILE A 28 -5.43 4.46 4.79
CA ILE A 28 -5.75 3.26 5.55
C ILE A 28 -4.63 2.22 5.40
N VAL A 29 -4.24 1.90 4.16
CA VAL A 29 -3.17 0.92 3.88
C VAL A 29 -1.86 1.35 4.53
N ARG A 30 -1.50 2.64 4.44
CA ARG A 30 -0.29 3.17 5.07
C ARG A 30 -0.33 3.02 6.59
N SER A 31 -1.46 3.30 7.23
CA SER A 31 -1.64 3.14 8.67
C SER A 31 -1.49 1.68 9.11
N ILE A 32 -2.15 0.76 8.39
CA ILE A 32 -2.07 -0.69 8.64
C ILE A 32 -0.64 -1.19 8.45
N ALA A 33 -0.03 -0.90 7.30
CA ALA A 33 1.34 -1.32 6.97
C ALA A 33 2.37 -0.78 7.98
N ALA A 34 2.22 0.47 8.42
CA ALA A 34 3.11 1.06 9.43
C ALA A 34 3.13 0.25 10.73
N ARG A 35 1.99 -0.32 11.16
CA ARG A 35 1.92 -1.18 12.36
C ARG A 35 2.76 -2.45 12.20
N TYR A 36 2.77 -3.06 11.02
CA TYR A 36 3.56 -4.26 10.73
C TYR A 36 5.05 -3.95 10.55
N ILE A 37 5.38 -2.80 9.96
CA ILE A 37 6.76 -2.31 9.82
C ILE A 37 7.40 -2.06 11.18
N VAL A 38 6.67 -1.43 12.12
CA VAL A 38 7.15 -1.22 13.49
C VAL A 38 7.42 -2.56 14.21
N GLN A 39 6.63 -3.58 13.91
CA GLN A 39 6.83 -4.95 14.40
C GLN A 39 7.93 -5.73 13.65
N GLN A 40 8.59 -5.10 12.67
CA GLN A 40 9.62 -5.70 11.81
C GLN A 40 9.16 -6.96 11.08
N VAL A 41 7.87 -7.06 10.74
CA VAL A 41 7.34 -8.18 9.98
C VAL A 41 7.66 -7.97 8.49
N PRO A 42 8.34 -8.92 7.82
CA PRO A 42 8.64 -8.80 6.40
C PRO A 42 7.36 -8.84 5.56
N LEU A 43 7.39 -8.19 4.40
CA LEU A 43 6.27 -8.20 3.47
C LEU A 43 6.20 -9.55 2.74
N THR A 44 5.31 -10.43 3.22
CA THR A 44 5.00 -11.73 2.61
C THR A 44 3.68 -11.67 1.85
N TRP A 45 3.43 -12.65 0.99
CA TRP A 45 2.15 -12.75 0.28
C TRP A 45 0.96 -12.86 1.24
N ARG A 46 1.06 -13.69 2.28
CA ARG A 46 0.02 -13.83 3.30
C ARG A 46 -0.24 -12.52 4.05
N LEU A 47 0.80 -11.76 4.37
CA LEU A 47 0.64 -10.43 4.97
C LEU A 47 -0.01 -9.44 4.00
N LEU A 48 0.35 -9.49 2.72
CA LEU A 48 -0.23 -8.63 1.70
C LEU A 48 -1.75 -8.85 1.57
N HIS A 49 -2.21 -10.11 1.57
CA HIS A 49 -3.64 -10.44 1.59
C HIS A 49 -4.32 -10.01 2.89
N ALA A 50 -3.64 -10.12 4.04
CA ALA A 50 -4.17 -9.65 5.32
C ALA A 50 -4.37 -8.12 5.31
N ILE A 51 -3.39 -7.37 4.80
CA ILE A 51 -3.49 -5.91 4.63
C ILE A 51 -4.63 -5.56 3.67
N GLU A 52 -4.81 -6.30 2.57
CA GLU A 52 -5.92 -6.08 1.63
C GLU A 52 -7.29 -6.29 2.29
N ALA A 53 -7.47 -7.40 3.00
CA ALA A 53 -8.72 -7.68 3.70
C ALA A 53 -9.03 -6.64 4.79
N GLU A 54 -8.02 -6.24 5.58
CA GLU A 54 -8.14 -5.21 6.62
C GLU A 54 -8.47 -3.85 5.98
N ALA A 55 -7.76 -3.46 4.92
CA ALA A 55 -7.97 -2.18 4.25
C ALA A 55 -9.32 -2.07 3.54
N LEU A 56 -9.80 -3.14 2.88
CA LEU A 56 -11.13 -3.15 2.27
C LEU A 56 -12.24 -3.12 3.32
N THR A 57 -12.02 -3.76 4.46
CA THR A 57 -12.95 -3.72 5.59
C THR A 57 -13.00 -2.31 6.19
N ASP A 58 -11.85 -1.72 6.50
CA ASP A 58 -11.74 -0.36 7.05
C ASP A 58 -12.25 0.70 6.07
N LEU A 59 -11.97 0.54 4.77
CA LEU A 59 -12.56 1.40 3.74
C LEU A 59 -14.07 1.22 3.70
N GLY A 60 -14.60 0.01 3.86
CA GLY A 60 -16.04 -0.23 3.97
C GLY A 60 -16.69 0.45 5.17
N PHE A 61 -15.97 0.57 6.29
CA PHE A 61 -16.43 1.32 7.47
C PHE A 61 -16.28 2.84 7.32
N ALA A 62 -15.20 3.32 6.71
CA ALA A 62 -14.92 4.74 6.49
C ALA A 62 -15.77 5.33 5.36
N SER A 63 -16.00 4.55 4.30
CA SER A 63 -16.80 4.92 3.16
C SER A 63 -18.26 4.58 3.41
N ARG A 64 -19.05 5.62 3.73
CA ARG A 64 -20.53 5.63 3.69
C ARG A 64 -21.13 5.38 2.29
N HIS A 65 -20.37 4.78 1.37
CA HIS A 65 -20.67 4.68 -0.06
C HIS A 65 -21.15 3.29 -0.45
N ASP A 66 -21.88 3.25 -1.57
CA ASP A 66 -22.56 2.07 -2.09
C ASP A 66 -21.58 0.95 -2.48
N ALA A 67 -21.94 -0.31 -2.23
CA ALA A 67 -21.11 -1.49 -2.45
C ALA A 67 -20.56 -1.61 -3.88
N LEU A 68 -21.25 -1.00 -4.86
CA LEU A 68 -20.80 -0.86 -6.25
C LEU A 68 -19.46 -0.10 -6.39
N MET A 69 -19.22 0.92 -5.56
CA MET A 69 -17.96 1.69 -5.62
C MET A 69 -16.79 0.89 -5.02
N LEU A 70 -17.05 0.11 -3.97
CA LEU A 70 -16.05 -0.79 -3.37
C LEU A 70 -15.64 -1.90 -4.34
N GLY A 71 -16.59 -2.41 -5.14
CA GLY A 71 -16.32 -3.41 -6.18
C GLY A 71 -15.31 -2.94 -7.24
N LEU A 72 -15.13 -1.63 -7.44
CA LEU A 72 -14.13 -1.09 -8.36
C LEU A 72 -12.70 -1.21 -7.84
N PHE A 73 -12.52 -1.33 -6.52
CA PHE A 73 -11.22 -1.52 -5.88
C PHE A 73 -10.90 -2.99 -5.63
N GLN A 74 -11.88 -3.88 -5.79
CA GLN A 74 -11.67 -5.31 -5.64
C GLN A 74 -10.77 -5.85 -6.74
N ARG A 75 -9.95 -6.84 -6.36
CA ARG A 75 -9.04 -7.55 -7.25
C ARG A 75 -9.77 -8.06 -8.50
N PRO A 76 -9.19 -7.89 -9.70
CA PRO A 76 -9.64 -8.66 -10.86
C PRO A 76 -9.39 -10.14 -10.58
N SER A 77 -10.46 -10.93 -10.45
CA SER A 77 -10.44 -12.36 -10.09
C SER A 77 -9.69 -13.27 -11.07
N ALA A 78 -9.15 -12.71 -12.15
CA ALA A 78 -8.41 -13.41 -13.20
C ALA A 78 -6.94 -13.72 -12.85
N LEU A 79 -6.37 -13.12 -11.80
CA LEU A 79 -4.98 -13.33 -11.40
C LEU A 79 -4.90 -14.07 -10.05
N PRO A 80 -4.49 -15.36 -10.03
CA PRO A 80 -4.22 -16.07 -8.79
C PRO A 80 -2.90 -15.56 -8.20
N TYR A 81 -2.99 -14.80 -7.11
CA TYR A 81 -1.83 -14.44 -6.30
C TYR A 81 -1.59 -15.54 -5.25
N PRO A 82 -0.34 -15.92 -4.97
CA PRO A 82 -0.04 -16.94 -3.96
C PRO A 82 -0.47 -16.46 -2.57
N GLU A 83 -0.81 -17.39 -1.69
CA GLU A 83 -1.26 -17.13 -0.29
C GLU A 83 -0.21 -17.59 0.74
N THR A 84 1.05 -17.71 0.32
CA THR A 84 2.13 -18.29 1.13
C THR A 84 2.80 -17.25 2.03
N ASP A 85 3.60 -17.70 2.99
CA ASP A 85 4.49 -16.85 3.78
C ASP A 85 5.80 -16.49 3.04
N ASP A 86 5.89 -16.78 1.74
CA ASP A 86 7.03 -16.38 0.92
C ASP A 86 7.11 -14.85 0.79
N PRO A 87 8.32 -14.29 0.64
CA PRO A 87 8.48 -12.88 0.37
C PRO A 87 7.73 -12.50 -0.90
N VAL A 88 7.14 -11.31 -0.88
CA VAL A 88 6.36 -10.83 -2.01
C VAL A 88 7.28 -10.57 -3.21
N ASP A 89 6.93 -11.11 -4.38
CA ASP A 89 7.64 -10.86 -5.64
C ASP A 89 6.61 -10.81 -6.79
N PHE A 90 6.36 -9.60 -7.31
CA PHE A 90 5.35 -9.38 -8.35
C PHE A 90 5.82 -9.74 -9.76
N GLY A 91 7.09 -10.12 -9.94
CA GLY A 91 7.70 -10.39 -11.24
C GLY A 91 7.48 -9.25 -12.24
N ALA A 92 7.05 -9.59 -13.46
CA ALA A 92 6.75 -8.64 -14.54
C ALA A 92 5.24 -8.27 -14.63
N SER A 93 4.45 -8.53 -13.59
CA SER A 93 3.00 -8.30 -13.63
C SER A 93 2.67 -6.81 -13.60
N ASN A 94 2.11 -6.29 -14.69
CA ASN A 94 1.76 -4.86 -14.84
C ASN A 94 0.33 -4.52 -14.36
N ALA A 95 -0.43 -5.51 -13.87
CA ALA A 95 -1.79 -5.33 -13.36
C ALA A 95 -1.82 -5.75 -11.89
N LEU A 96 -1.65 -4.76 -11.00
CA LEU A 96 -1.70 -4.96 -9.55
C LEU A 96 -2.94 -4.27 -8.97
N PRO A 97 -3.63 -4.90 -7.99
CA PRO A 97 -4.61 -4.21 -7.16
C PRO A 97 -3.98 -2.97 -6.53
N ALA A 98 -4.74 -1.87 -6.45
CA ALA A 98 -4.24 -0.62 -5.90
C ALA A 98 -3.70 -0.79 -4.45
N VAL A 99 -4.38 -1.62 -3.65
CA VAL A 99 -3.96 -1.93 -2.27
C VAL A 99 -2.56 -2.53 -2.22
N PHE A 100 -2.26 -3.46 -3.14
CA PHE A 100 -0.95 -4.11 -3.21
C PHE A 100 0.13 -3.10 -3.57
N ALA A 101 -0.12 -2.26 -4.58
CA ALA A 101 0.82 -1.22 -4.96
C ALA A 101 1.11 -0.24 -3.81
N PHE A 102 0.09 0.15 -3.05
CA PHE A 102 0.26 1.02 -1.88
C PHE A 102 1.07 0.34 -0.76
N ALA A 103 0.74 -0.90 -0.42
CA ALA A 103 1.45 -1.63 0.64
C ALA A 103 2.94 -1.78 0.31
N VAL A 104 3.27 -2.16 -0.93
CA VAL A 104 4.65 -2.27 -1.42
C VAL A 104 5.38 -0.94 -1.33
N SER A 105 4.76 0.13 -1.82
CA SER A 105 5.34 1.48 -1.79
C SER A 105 5.72 1.91 -0.36
N VAL A 106 4.87 1.61 0.62
CA VAL A 106 5.12 1.95 2.03
C VAL A 106 6.28 1.14 2.61
N TYR A 107 6.36 -0.16 2.29
CA TYR A 107 7.47 -1.01 2.72
C TYR A 107 8.80 -0.63 2.06
N GLU A 108 8.81 -0.30 0.77
CA GLU A 108 10.00 0.20 0.08
C GLU A 108 10.48 1.55 0.63
N GLU A 109 9.55 2.45 0.95
CA GLU A 109 9.86 3.71 1.63
C GLU A 109 10.47 3.48 3.02
N ALA A 110 9.91 2.56 3.81
CA ALA A 110 10.47 2.19 5.11
C ALA A 110 11.87 1.57 4.99
N HIS A 111 12.09 0.69 4.02
CA HIS A 111 13.39 0.08 3.77
C HIS A 111 14.44 1.13 3.37
N ARG A 112 14.08 2.06 2.47
CA ARG A 112 14.95 3.19 2.09
C ARG A 112 15.28 4.09 3.27
N ASN A 113 14.30 4.39 4.12
CA ASN A 113 14.52 5.21 5.31
C ASN A 113 15.42 4.50 6.33
N ALA A 114 15.24 3.19 6.54
CA ALA A 114 16.11 2.38 7.39
C ALA A 114 17.55 2.35 6.87
N ALA A 115 17.74 2.14 5.56
CA ALA A 115 19.06 2.18 4.92
C ALA A 115 19.76 3.53 5.08
N ARG A 116 19.00 4.64 5.02
CA ARG A 116 19.51 6.00 5.22
C ARG A 116 19.79 6.34 6.69
N ALA A 117 19.10 5.68 7.62
CA ALA A 117 19.26 5.89 9.05
C ALA A 117 20.48 5.17 9.64
N VAL A 118 21.06 4.17 8.95
CA VAL A 118 22.35 3.56 9.33
C VAL A 118 23.47 4.57 9.08
N PRO A 119 24.04 5.21 10.11
CA PRO A 119 25.18 6.09 9.90
C PRO A 119 26.43 5.21 9.72
N ALA A 120 27.37 5.68 8.91
CA ALA A 120 28.73 5.14 8.79
C ALA A 120 29.49 5.26 10.13
N GLN A 121 29.11 4.47 11.15
CA GLN A 121 29.72 4.44 12.48
C GLN A 121 30.86 3.42 12.61
N ASP A 122 31.47 3.01 11.50
CA ASP A 122 32.65 2.16 11.51
C ASP A 122 33.82 2.90 10.85
N THR A 123 34.45 3.83 11.57
CA THR A 123 35.84 4.28 11.28
C THR A 123 36.50 5.04 12.43
N VAL A 124 35.79 5.55 13.44
CA VAL A 124 36.42 6.30 14.55
C VAL A 124 36.61 5.44 15.79
N ARG A 125 37.26 4.28 15.67
CA ARG A 125 37.85 3.59 16.84
C ARG A 125 39.09 2.76 16.52
N ARG A 126 40.04 3.33 15.78
CA ARG A 126 41.43 2.89 15.82
C ARG A 126 42.34 4.10 15.68
N SER A 127 42.75 4.69 16.80
CA SER A 127 44.02 5.40 16.97
C SER A 127 44.05 6.05 18.35
N ARG A 128 44.41 5.27 19.37
CA ARG A 128 45.18 5.71 20.55
C ARG A 128 45.51 4.49 21.39
N ALA A 129 46.44 3.71 20.87
CA ALA A 129 47.32 2.86 21.64
C ALA A 129 48.75 3.30 21.30
N TRP A 130 49.57 3.51 22.33
CA TRP A 130 51.03 3.70 22.37
C TRP A 130 51.61 5.12 22.58
N GLY A 131 52.56 5.17 23.52
CA GLY A 131 53.35 6.31 23.99
C GLY A 131 53.12 6.52 25.49
N GLY A 132 53.90 5.97 26.42
CA GLY A 132 55.37 5.86 26.44
C GLY A 132 55.87 6.89 27.44
#